data_AF-A0A1F3ZT38-F1
#
_entry.id   AF-A0A1F3ZT38-F1
#
_cell.length_a   1.000
_cell.length_b   1.000
_cell.length_c   1.000
_cell.angle_alpha   90.00
_cell.angle_beta   90.00
_cell.angle_gamma   90.00
#
_symmetry.space_group_name_H-M   'P 1'
#
loop_
_entity.id
_entity.type
_entity.pdbx_description
1 polymer ?
#
loop_
_entity_poly.entity_id
_entity_poly.type
_entity_poly.pdbx_seq_one_letter_code
_entity_poly.pdbx_strand_id
1 'polypeptide(L)'
;MNKEMSMKSAQSGFTLVEIAIVLVIIGLLLGGILKGQEMITQAKIKNLINDFNGLAAAMYSYQDRYRALPGDESNSATVGRWGPAAFGGNGNGTFCRVACAATDVYNNIPTAAEVPSAATPEANLFWMHLRLSGFVGGSTDTAAAASILPPANSVNGIVGVQTAGMGFTSNIICTSNLPDKVAIAVDTQVDDGSAIRGQVRGQIQLTPNPAAGGAPAAEFAETGTNQYLLCKNL
;
A
#
# COMPACT_ATOMS: atom_id res chain seq x y z
N MET A 1 57.86 -19.07 56.92
CA MET A 1 57.90 -17.80 56.16
C MET A 1 57.41 -18.12 54.76
N ASN A 2 56.09 -18.09 54.53
CA ASN A 2 55.49 -18.52 53.26
C ASN A 2 55.25 -17.28 52.41
N LYS A 3 55.99 -17.16 51.31
CA LYS A 3 55.84 -16.07 50.34
C LYS A 3 54.86 -16.54 49.27
N GLU A 4 53.59 -16.10 49.36
CA GLU A 4 52.66 -16.24 48.26
C GLU A 4 53.17 -15.42 47.06
N MET A 5 53.40 -16.09 45.93
CA MET A 5 53.63 -15.43 44.64
C MET A 5 52.29 -15.11 43.99
N SER A 6 51.84 -13.87 44.15
CA SER A 6 50.77 -13.31 43.32
C SER A 6 51.32 -13.10 41.90
N MET A 7 50.90 -13.94 40.96
CA MET A 7 51.18 -13.76 39.53
C MET A 7 50.37 -12.58 39.01
N LYS A 8 51.04 -11.46 38.72
CA LYS A 8 50.46 -10.36 37.93
C LYS A 8 50.32 -10.83 36.49
N SER A 9 49.09 -10.95 36.00
CA SER A 9 48.83 -11.11 34.57
C SER A 9 49.26 -9.83 33.85
N ALA A 10 50.18 -9.96 32.89
CA ALA A 10 50.53 -8.86 32.01
C ALA A 10 49.37 -8.68 31.02
N GLN A 11 48.63 -7.59 31.14
CA GLN A 11 47.58 -7.26 30.19
C GLN A 11 48.25 -6.82 28.88
N SER A 12 48.16 -7.66 27.84
CA SER A 12 48.58 -7.31 26.49
C SER A 12 47.72 -6.16 25.99
N GLY A 13 48.31 -4.97 25.85
CA GLY A 13 47.65 -3.83 25.22
C GLY A 13 47.40 -4.13 23.74
N PHE A 14 46.26 -3.69 23.21
CA PHE A 14 45.98 -3.74 21.77
C PHE A 14 46.97 -2.86 21.00
N THR A 15 47.44 -3.35 19.87
CA THR A 15 48.34 -2.58 19.00
C THR A 15 47.56 -1.51 18.25
N LEU A 16 48.23 -0.40 17.91
CA LEU A 16 47.61 0.69 17.14
C LEU A 16 47.09 0.20 15.76
N VAL A 17 47.79 -0.78 15.17
CA VAL A 17 47.42 -1.39 13.88
C VAL A 17 46.13 -2.21 13.98
N GLU A 18 45.93 -2.96 15.07
CA GLU A 18 44.71 -3.75 15.27
C GLU A 18 43.48 -2.84 15.36
N ILE A 19 43.55 -1.75 16.14
CA ILE A 19 42.44 -0.80 16.22
C ILE A 19 42.21 -0.08 14.89
N ALA A 20 43.27 0.24 14.14
CA ALA A 20 43.14 0.89 12.83
C ALA A 20 42.37 0.03 11.82
N ILE A 21 42.66 -1.27 11.73
CA ILE A 21 41.94 -2.18 10.81
C ILE A 21 40.48 -2.32 11.25
N VAL A 22 40.22 -2.44 12.55
CA VAL A 22 38.85 -2.54 13.08
C VAL A 22 38.03 -1.30 12.71
N LEU A 23 38.57 -0.10 12.87
CA LEU A 23 37.88 1.14 12.51
C LEU A 23 37.60 1.25 11.01
N VAL A 24 38.52 0.81 10.15
CA VAL A 24 38.30 0.77 8.70
C VAL A 24 37.16 -0.19 8.35
N ILE A 25 37.17 -1.40 8.91
CA ILE A 25 36.11 -2.39 8.64
C ILE A 25 34.76 -1.84 9.11
N ILE A 26 34.68 -1.27 10.32
CA ILE A 26 33.44 -0.65 10.82
C ILE A 26 32.99 0.50 9.91
N GLY A 27 33.91 1.36 9.45
CA GLY A 27 33.60 2.46 8.54
C GLY A 27 33.03 1.98 7.20
N LEU A 28 33.62 0.94 6.61
CA LEU A 28 33.14 0.34 5.36
C LEU A 28 31.78 -0.34 5.55
N LEU A 29 31.58 -1.05 6.65
CA LEU A 29 30.30 -1.69 6.97
C LEU A 29 29.19 -0.65 7.18
N LEU A 30 29.46 0.41 7.95
CA LEU A 30 28.50 1.50 8.17
C LEU A 30 28.14 2.22 6.86
N GLY A 31 29.14 2.55 6.03
CA GLY A 31 28.92 3.15 4.71
C GLY A 31 28.08 2.26 3.78
N GLY A 32 28.36 0.95 3.78
CA GLY A 32 27.60 -0.04 3.02
C GLY A 32 26.14 -0.15 3.45
N ILE A 33 25.87 -0.18 4.76
CA ILE A 33 24.51 -0.29 5.32
C ILE A 33 23.68 0.96 4.98
N LEU A 34 24.24 2.16 5.14
CA LEU A 34 23.54 3.41 4.82
C LEU A 34 23.10 3.46 3.36
N LYS A 35 23.99 3.05 2.43
CA LYS A 35 23.63 2.96 1.01
C LYS A 35 22.61 1.86 0.75
N GLY A 36 22.72 0.72 1.45
CA GLY A 36 21.76 -0.39 1.37
C GLY A 36 20.35 0.03 1.77
N GLN A 37 20.20 0.78 2.85
CA GLN A 37 18.91 1.28 3.31
C GLN A 37 18.25 2.22 2.29
N GLU A 38 19.02 3.12 1.70
CA GLU A 38 18.50 4.02 0.66
C GLU A 38 18.05 3.24 -0.58
N MET A 39 18.79 2.22 -1.01
CA MET A 39 18.38 1.36 -2.13
C MET A 39 17.05 0.62 -1.85
N ILE A 40 16.83 0.17 -0.62
CA ILE A 40 15.57 -0.48 -0.22
C ILE A 40 14.41 0.54 -0.30
N THR A 41 14.59 1.76 0.21
CA THR A 41 13.58 2.81 0.14
C THR A 41 13.23 3.16 -1.31
N GLN A 42 14.23 3.27 -2.19
CA GLN A 42 14.00 3.50 -3.62
C GLN A 42 13.27 2.33 -4.31
N ALA A 43 13.56 1.08 -3.92
CA ALA A 43 12.82 -0.07 -4.42
C ALA A 43 11.34 -0.04 -3.99
N LYS A 44 11.08 0.35 -2.74
CA LYS A 44 9.70 0.52 -2.23
C LYS A 44 8.93 1.61 -2.97
N ILE A 45 9.57 2.76 -3.24
CA ILE A 45 8.99 3.85 -4.04
C ILE A 45 8.62 3.34 -5.44
N LYS A 46 9.53 2.64 -6.12
CA LYS A 46 9.25 2.07 -7.45
C LYS A 46 8.10 1.06 -7.43
N ASN A 47 8.04 0.20 -6.41
CA ASN A 47 6.93 -0.74 -6.27
C ASN A 47 5.59 -0.01 -6.09
N LEU A 48 5.53 1.05 -5.29
CA LEU A 48 4.30 1.84 -5.11
C LEU A 48 3.83 2.51 -6.41
N ILE A 49 4.76 3.06 -7.20
CA ILE A 49 4.45 3.63 -8.51
C ILE A 49 3.91 2.55 -9.45
N ASN A 50 4.54 1.37 -9.44
CA ASN A 50 4.08 0.22 -10.22
C ASN A 50 2.71 -0.27 -9.75
N ASP A 51 2.41 -0.24 -8.45
CA ASP A 51 1.10 -0.61 -7.91
C ASP A 51 0.01 0.33 -8.47
N PHE A 52 0.22 1.65 -8.43
CA PHE A 52 -0.73 2.61 -9.01
C PHE A 52 -0.96 2.40 -10.50
N ASN A 53 0.12 2.26 -11.28
CA ASN A 53 0.01 2.11 -12.73
C ASN A 53 -0.56 0.74 -13.11
N GLY A 54 -0.16 -0.32 -12.39
CA GLY A 54 -0.65 -1.68 -12.59
C GLY A 54 -2.13 -1.82 -12.29
N LEU A 55 -2.61 -1.22 -11.20
CA LEU A 55 -4.03 -1.23 -10.85
C LEU A 55 -4.87 -0.39 -11.82
N ALA A 56 -4.40 0.79 -12.24
CA ALA A 56 -5.07 1.56 -13.27
C ALA A 56 -5.18 0.77 -14.59
N ALA A 57 -4.08 0.15 -15.03
CA ALA A 57 -4.08 -0.70 -16.22
C ALA A 57 -5.01 -1.92 -16.09
N ALA A 58 -5.01 -2.59 -14.93
CA ALA A 58 -5.90 -3.72 -14.65
C ALA A 58 -7.38 -3.32 -14.71
N MET A 59 -7.72 -2.16 -14.13
CA MET A 59 -9.08 -1.65 -14.14
C MET A 59 -9.55 -1.30 -15.56
N TYR A 60 -8.74 -0.57 -16.35
CA TYR A 60 -9.11 -0.25 -17.73
C TYR A 60 -9.17 -1.52 -18.62
N SER A 61 -8.28 -2.49 -18.38
CA SER A 61 -8.32 -3.77 -19.09
C SER A 61 -9.58 -4.57 -18.75
N TYR A 62 -10.04 -4.51 -17.50
CA TYR A 62 -11.31 -5.09 -17.08
C TYR A 62 -12.49 -4.40 -17.76
N GLN A 63 -12.48 -3.06 -17.81
CA GLN A 63 -13.52 -2.27 -18.49
C GLN A 63 -13.56 -2.56 -20.00
N ASP A 64 -12.43 -2.71 -20.67
CA ASP A 64 -12.42 -3.04 -22.10
C ASP A 64 -12.96 -4.46 -22.35
N ARG A 65 -12.52 -5.43 -21.53
CA ARG A 65 -12.92 -6.84 -21.68
C ARG A 65 -14.39 -7.10 -21.34
N TYR A 66 -14.91 -6.43 -20.30
CA TYR A 66 -16.22 -6.76 -19.74
C TYR A 66 -17.24 -5.62 -19.79
N ARG A 67 -16.84 -4.43 -20.27
CA ARG A 67 -17.71 -3.24 -20.39
C ARG A 67 -18.35 -2.83 -19.06
N ALA A 68 -17.68 -3.12 -17.96
CA ALA A 68 -18.11 -2.80 -16.60
C ALA A 68 -16.90 -2.46 -15.74
N LEU A 69 -17.11 -1.74 -14.63
CA LEU A 69 -16.08 -1.51 -13.63
C LEU A 69 -15.92 -2.76 -12.76
N PRO A 70 -14.70 -3.23 -12.45
CA PRO A 70 -14.51 -4.34 -11.52
C PRO A 70 -15.07 -3.96 -10.14
N GLY A 71 -15.71 -4.90 -9.44
CA GLY A 71 -16.40 -4.68 -8.17
C GLY A 71 -17.83 -4.16 -8.32
N ASP A 72 -18.09 -3.32 -9.31
CA ASP A 72 -19.40 -2.72 -9.60
C ASP A 72 -20.12 -3.42 -10.78
N GLU A 73 -19.51 -4.40 -11.46
CA GLU A 73 -20.20 -5.18 -12.50
C GLU A 73 -21.51 -5.80 -11.95
N SER A 74 -22.60 -5.72 -12.73
CA SER A 74 -23.89 -6.23 -12.29
C SER A 74 -23.79 -7.67 -11.80
N ASN A 75 -24.37 -7.96 -10.63
CA ASN A 75 -24.32 -9.28 -10.02
C ASN A 75 -24.74 -10.42 -10.97
N SER A 76 -25.72 -10.19 -11.85
CA SER A 76 -26.14 -11.20 -12.84
C SER A 76 -25.02 -11.56 -13.82
N ALA A 77 -24.23 -10.60 -14.27
CA ALA A 77 -23.14 -10.83 -15.21
C ALA A 77 -21.98 -11.58 -14.54
N THR A 78 -21.62 -11.16 -13.33
CA THR A 78 -20.54 -11.78 -12.53
C THR A 78 -20.88 -13.22 -12.18
N VAL A 79 -22.10 -13.48 -11.68
CA VAL A 79 -22.58 -14.84 -11.39
C VAL A 79 -22.65 -15.71 -12.64
N GLY A 80 -23.11 -15.15 -13.77
CA GLY A 80 -23.16 -15.88 -15.04
C GLY A 80 -21.79 -16.29 -15.57
N ARG A 81 -20.72 -15.55 -15.23
CA ARG A 81 -19.35 -15.81 -15.70
C ARG A 81 -18.57 -16.75 -14.79
N TRP A 82 -18.65 -16.54 -13.48
CA TRP A 82 -17.78 -17.22 -12.50
C TRP A 82 -18.53 -18.06 -11.47
N GLY A 83 -19.87 -18.12 -11.56
CA GLY A 83 -20.72 -18.95 -10.70
C GLY A 83 -21.36 -18.19 -9.55
N PRO A 84 -22.27 -18.85 -8.80
CA PRO A 84 -23.18 -18.19 -7.85
C PRO A 84 -22.51 -17.54 -6.64
N ALA A 85 -21.25 -17.87 -6.35
CA ALA A 85 -20.47 -17.26 -5.27
C ALA A 85 -19.62 -16.07 -5.75
N ALA A 86 -19.54 -15.80 -7.07
CA ALA A 86 -18.89 -14.63 -7.61
C ALA A 86 -19.88 -13.45 -7.64
N PHE A 87 -20.11 -12.87 -6.46
CA PHE A 87 -20.99 -11.72 -6.30
C PHE A 87 -20.48 -10.49 -7.07
N GLY A 88 -21.40 -9.70 -7.61
CA GLY A 88 -21.13 -8.42 -8.27
C GLY A 88 -21.90 -7.27 -7.63
N GLY A 89 -21.60 -6.07 -8.08
CA GLY A 89 -22.24 -4.83 -7.65
C GLY A 89 -23.53 -4.52 -8.42
N ASN A 90 -23.86 -3.23 -8.45
CA ASN A 90 -25.11 -2.73 -9.03
C ASN A 90 -24.98 -2.11 -10.44
N GLY A 91 -23.76 -1.86 -10.93
CA GLY A 91 -23.47 -1.37 -12.28
C GLY A 91 -23.66 0.13 -12.45
N ASN A 92 -23.50 0.92 -11.39
CA ASN A 92 -23.78 2.36 -11.42
C ASN A 92 -22.54 3.26 -11.59
N GLY A 93 -21.35 2.67 -11.70
CA GLY A 93 -20.07 3.36 -11.89
C GLY A 93 -19.42 3.89 -10.62
N THR A 94 -20.01 3.64 -9.44
CA THR A 94 -19.56 4.10 -8.13
C THR A 94 -19.35 2.90 -7.23
N PHE A 95 -18.23 2.85 -6.51
CA PHE A 95 -18.00 1.86 -5.45
C PHE A 95 -18.87 2.18 -4.23
N CYS A 96 -20.02 1.53 -4.14
CA CYS A 96 -20.95 1.70 -3.04
C CYS A 96 -21.83 0.48 -2.81
N ARG A 97 -22.00 0.09 -1.55
CA ARG A 97 -22.96 -0.95 -1.18
C ARG A 97 -24.41 -0.61 -1.59
N VAL A 98 -25.11 -1.60 -2.14
CA VAL A 98 -26.58 -1.62 -2.34
C VAL A 98 -27.08 -0.33 -3.02
N ALA A 99 -28.08 0.38 -2.45
CA ALA A 99 -28.69 1.58 -3.02
C ALA A 99 -27.83 2.85 -2.86
N CYS A 100 -26.53 2.69 -2.59
CA CYS A 100 -25.55 3.77 -2.48
C CYS A 100 -25.91 4.87 -1.48
N ALA A 101 -26.45 4.45 -0.34
CA ALA A 101 -26.67 5.34 0.81
C ALA A 101 -25.35 5.86 1.41
N ALA A 102 -24.23 5.19 1.14
CA ALA A 102 -22.86 5.63 1.43
C ALA A 102 -21.89 5.00 0.42
N THR A 103 -20.83 5.72 0.05
CA THR A 103 -19.72 5.18 -0.74
C THR A 103 -18.85 4.26 0.11
N ASP A 104 -18.30 3.23 -0.52
CA ASP A 104 -17.36 2.33 0.14
C ASP A 104 -16.02 3.04 0.37
N VAL A 105 -15.24 2.52 1.32
CA VAL A 105 -13.94 3.08 1.71
C VAL A 105 -12.81 2.15 1.27
N TYR A 106 -11.70 2.73 0.81
CA TYR A 106 -10.57 1.96 0.29
C TYR A 106 -9.93 1.02 1.34
N ASN A 107 -10.01 1.40 2.61
CA ASN A 107 -9.36 0.73 3.74
C ASN A 107 -10.25 -0.32 4.42
N ASN A 108 -11.33 -0.78 3.77
CA ASN A 108 -12.17 -1.82 4.34
C ASN A 108 -11.44 -3.19 4.30
N ILE A 109 -11.11 -3.70 5.49
CA ILE A 109 -10.48 -5.02 5.66
C ILE A 109 -11.54 -6.05 6.08
N PRO A 110 -11.85 -7.05 5.24
CA PRO A 110 -12.78 -8.11 5.61
C PRO A 110 -12.20 -8.93 6.76
N THR A 111 -13.08 -9.45 7.62
CA THR A 111 -12.63 -10.35 8.69
C THR A 111 -12.22 -11.71 8.12
N ALA A 112 -11.35 -12.46 8.82
CA ALA A 112 -10.86 -13.75 8.32
C ALA A 112 -11.99 -14.79 8.08
N ALA A 113 -13.11 -14.65 8.77
CA ALA A 113 -14.29 -15.52 8.63
C ALA A 113 -15.33 -14.99 7.63
N GLU A 114 -15.10 -13.82 7.03
CA GLU A 114 -16.03 -13.21 6.10
C GLU A 114 -16.10 -14.01 4.79
N VAL A 115 -17.32 -14.28 4.34
CA VAL A 115 -17.60 -14.90 3.05
C VAL A 115 -18.22 -13.83 2.15
N PRO A 116 -17.74 -13.68 0.90
CA PRO A 116 -18.36 -12.76 -0.05
C PRO A 116 -19.88 -12.98 -0.16
N SER A 117 -20.62 -11.89 -0.29
CA SER A 117 -22.08 -11.88 -0.39
C SER A 117 -22.57 -10.69 -1.22
N ALA A 118 -23.87 -10.64 -1.51
CA ALA A 118 -24.49 -9.50 -2.20
C ALA A 118 -24.44 -8.19 -1.41
N ALA A 119 -24.07 -8.23 -0.12
CA ALA A 119 -23.87 -7.05 0.73
C ALA A 119 -22.39 -6.69 0.90
N THR A 120 -21.47 -7.46 0.32
CA THR A 120 -20.03 -7.16 0.38
C THR A 120 -19.75 -5.83 -0.32
N PRO A 121 -18.93 -4.95 0.27
CA PRO A 121 -18.55 -3.69 -0.37
C PRO A 121 -17.96 -3.92 -1.76
N GLU A 122 -18.37 -3.11 -2.73
CA GLU A 122 -17.92 -3.18 -4.12
C GLU A 122 -16.42 -2.89 -4.22
N ALA A 123 -15.89 -2.02 -3.34
CA ALA A 123 -14.44 -1.79 -3.19
C ALA A 123 -13.66 -3.07 -2.81
N ASN A 124 -14.32 -4.05 -2.16
CA ASN A 124 -13.74 -5.34 -1.83
C ASN A 124 -13.97 -6.36 -2.97
N LEU A 125 -15.16 -6.36 -3.58
CA LEU A 125 -15.47 -7.17 -4.77
C LEU A 125 -14.56 -6.80 -5.95
N PHE A 126 -14.07 -5.56 -6.02
CA PHE A 126 -13.05 -5.10 -6.97
C PHE A 126 -11.85 -6.07 -7.03
N TRP A 127 -11.34 -6.48 -5.87
CA TRP A 127 -10.20 -7.39 -5.80
C TRP A 127 -10.55 -8.79 -6.28
N MET A 128 -11.73 -9.29 -5.93
CA MET A 128 -12.22 -10.59 -6.39
C MET A 128 -12.36 -10.59 -7.92
N HIS A 129 -12.95 -9.55 -8.49
CA HIS A 129 -13.17 -9.43 -9.93
C HIS A 129 -11.83 -9.39 -10.68
N LEU A 130 -10.85 -8.61 -10.21
CA LEU A 130 -9.51 -8.56 -10.82
C LEU A 130 -8.74 -9.88 -10.71
N ARG A 131 -8.94 -10.63 -9.61
CA ARG A 131 -8.31 -11.96 -9.41
C ARG A 131 -8.95 -13.02 -10.29
N LEU A 132 -10.29 -13.08 -10.32
CA LEU A 132 -11.04 -14.00 -11.18
C LEU A 132 -10.81 -13.75 -12.67
N SER A 133 -10.55 -12.50 -13.06
CA SER A 133 -10.22 -12.16 -14.44
C SER A 133 -8.75 -12.36 -14.80
N GLY A 134 -7.89 -12.64 -13.83
CA GLY A 134 -6.46 -12.85 -14.02
C GLY A 134 -5.64 -11.57 -14.25
N PHE A 135 -6.16 -10.39 -13.89
CA PHE A 135 -5.40 -9.13 -14.00
C PHE A 135 -4.50 -8.90 -12.78
N VAL A 136 -4.88 -9.39 -11.61
CA VAL A 136 -4.10 -9.29 -10.37
C VAL A 136 -4.02 -10.66 -9.72
N GLY A 137 -2.88 -10.99 -9.11
CA GLY A 137 -2.70 -12.23 -8.37
C GLY A 137 -3.48 -12.25 -7.05
N GLY A 138 -3.78 -13.46 -6.56
CA GLY A 138 -4.43 -13.66 -5.26
C GLY A 138 -5.35 -14.87 -5.26
N SER A 139 -6.10 -15.04 -4.16
CA SER A 139 -7.07 -16.14 -4.06
C SER A 139 -8.23 -15.91 -5.02
N THR A 140 -8.59 -16.94 -5.76
CA THR A 140 -9.81 -17.01 -6.59
C THR A 140 -10.92 -17.82 -5.91
N ASP A 141 -10.74 -18.21 -4.65
CA ASP A 141 -11.77 -18.87 -3.86
C ASP A 141 -12.86 -17.86 -3.45
N THR A 142 -13.94 -17.85 -4.23
CA THR A 142 -15.10 -16.96 -4.07
C THR A 142 -15.87 -17.18 -2.76
N ALA A 143 -15.54 -18.22 -1.98
CA ALA A 143 -16.11 -18.46 -0.67
C ALA A 143 -15.19 -18.02 0.49
N ALA A 144 -14.07 -17.36 0.20
CA ALA A 144 -13.08 -16.95 1.21
C ALA A 144 -12.82 -15.44 1.22
N ALA A 145 -12.66 -14.86 2.41
CA ALA A 145 -12.25 -13.46 2.62
C ALA A 145 -11.00 -13.08 1.82
N ALA A 146 -10.07 -14.02 1.62
CA ALA A 146 -8.85 -13.80 0.86
C ALA A 146 -9.09 -13.39 -0.61
N SER A 147 -10.25 -13.70 -1.20
CA SER A 147 -10.61 -13.26 -2.56
C SER A 147 -11.02 -11.80 -2.63
N ILE A 148 -11.50 -11.22 -1.53
CA ILE A 148 -12.00 -9.83 -1.43
C ILE A 148 -11.11 -8.92 -0.55
N LEU A 149 -10.03 -9.47 0.01
CA LEU A 149 -9.07 -8.76 0.85
C LEU A 149 -8.19 -7.82 -0.01
N PRO A 150 -8.14 -6.50 0.26
CA PRO A 150 -7.17 -5.62 -0.38
C PRO A 150 -5.73 -6.04 -0.04
N PRO A 151 -4.79 -5.97 -1.01
CA PRO A 151 -3.39 -6.30 -0.78
C PRO A 151 -2.70 -5.24 0.08
N ALA A 152 -1.63 -5.67 0.76
CA ALA A 152 -0.71 -4.76 1.42
C ALA A 152 0.25 -4.13 0.40
N ASN A 153 0.66 -2.88 0.65
CA ASN A 153 1.68 -2.19 -0.14
C ASN A 153 3.12 -2.53 0.34
N SER A 154 4.13 -2.00 -0.34
CA SER A 154 5.56 -2.24 -0.03
C SER A 154 6.05 -1.68 1.32
N VAL A 155 5.21 -0.92 2.03
CA VAL A 155 5.47 -0.27 3.32
C VAL A 155 4.51 -0.72 4.43
N ASN A 156 3.82 -1.85 4.27
CA ASN A 156 2.85 -2.42 5.23
C ASN A 156 1.60 -1.55 5.48
N GLY A 157 1.23 -0.71 4.51
CA GLY A 157 -0.11 -0.15 4.41
C GLY A 157 -1.02 -0.97 3.50
N ILE A 158 -2.18 -0.42 3.20
CA ILE A 158 -3.24 -1.05 2.40
C ILE A 158 -3.31 -0.32 1.07
N VAL A 159 -3.49 -1.07 -0.03
CA VAL A 159 -3.91 -0.51 -1.32
C VAL A 159 -5.38 -0.81 -1.54
N GLY A 160 -6.17 0.19 -1.89
CA GLY A 160 -7.60 0.04 -2.09
C GLY A 160 -8.14 1.01 -3.13
N VAL A 161 -9.42 0.87 -3.45
CA VAL A 161 -10.16 1.78 -4.31
C VAL A 161 -11.38 2.31 -3.59
N GLN A 162 -11.80 3.51 -3.97
CA GLN A 162 -13.10 4.07 -3.58
C GLN A 162 -13.55 5.09 -4.62
N THR A 163 -14.81 5.51 -4.54
CA THR A 163 -15.32 6.61 -5.35
C THR A 163 -15.34 7.89 -4.54
N ALA A 164 -14.77 8.95 -5.15
CA ALA A 164 -14.58 10.25 -4.54
C ALA A 164 -13.74 10.21 -3.24
N GLY A 165 -13.29 11.37 -2.80
CA GLY A 165 -12.41 11.53 -1.64
C GLY A 165 -11.10 12.22 -2.02
N MET A 166 -10.40 12.75 -1.02
CA MET A 166 -9.19 13.56 -1.23
C MET A 166 -9.43 14.78 -2.15
N GLY A 167 -10.69 15.23 -2.23
CA GLY A 167 -11.13 16.30 -3.13
C GLY A 167 -11.27 15.88 -4.60
N PHE A 168 -11.20 14.59 -4.91
CA PHE A 168 -11.58 14.04 -6.21
C PHE A 168 -13.07 13.67 -6.23
N THR A 169 -13.67 13.75 -7.42
CA THR A 169 -15.03 13.29 -7.69
C THR A 169 -15.09 11.99 -8.49
N SER A 170 -13.94 11.54 -9.01
CA SER A 170 -13.79 10.30 -9.77
C SER A 170 -13.53 9.09 -8.86
N ASN A 171 -13.38 7.92 -9.46
CA ASN A 171 -12.78 6.78 -8.79
C ASN A 171 -11.31 7.09 -8.47
N ILE A 172 -10.83 6.58 -7.34
CA ILE A 172 -9.46 6.80 -6.86
C ILE A 172 -8.85 5.49 -6.39
N ILE A 173 -7.54 5.35 -6.58
CA ILE A 173 -6.71 4.34 -5.90
C ILE A 173 -6.05 5.04 -4.73
N CYS A 174 -6.08 4.42 -3.56
CA CYS A 174 -5.47 4.94 -2.34
C CYS A 174 -4.49 3.93 -1.75
N THR A 175 -3.36 4.43 -1.24
CA THR A 175 -2.36 3.62 -0.52
C THR A 175 -1.94 4.32 0.77
N SER A 176 -1.94 3.59 1.87
CA SER A 176 -1.77 4.13 3.23
C SER A 176 -0.41 3.83 3.86
N ASN A 177 -0.11 4.51 4.97
CA ASN A 177 1.08 4.30 5.81
C ASN A 177 2.40 4.56 5.08
N LEU A 178 2.41 5.49 4.11
CA LEU A 178 3.65 5.87 3.42
C LEU A 178 4.44 6.81 4.33
N PRO A 179 5.72 6.51 4.65
CA PRO A 179 6.59 7.49 5.27
C PRO A 179 6.69 8.76 4.41
N ASP A 180 6.84 9.92 5.05
CA ASP A 180 6.97 11.23 4.39
C ASP A 180 7.89 11.25 3.16
N LYS A 181 9.13 10.76 3.29
CA LYS A 181 10.09 10.69 2.18
C LYS A 181 9.57 9.85 1.00
N VAL A 182 8.88 8.76 1.31
CA VAL A 182 8.32 7.86 0.29
C VAL A 182 7.13 8.50 -0.38
N ALA A 183 6.22 9.11 0.37
CA ALA A 183 5.04 9.79 -0.17
C ALA A 183 5.44 10.94 -1.10
N ILE A 184 6.34 11.82 -0.66
CA ILE A 184 6.86 12.94 -1.45
C ILE A 184 7.57 12.42 -2.70
N ALA A 185 8.39 11.37 -2.59
CA ALA A 185 9.11 10.82 -3.74
C ALA A 185 8.20 10.12 -4.75
N VAL A 186 7.12 9.47 -4.31
CA VAL A 186 6.11 8.89 -5.20
C VAL A 186 5.36 10.00 -5.93
N ASP A 187 4.89 11.00 -5.19
CA ASP A 187 4.13 12.13 -5.73
C ASP A 187 4.94 12.92 -6.77
N THR A 188 6.17 13.33 -6.44
CA THR A 188 7.09 14.03 -7.35
C THR A 188 7.47 13.25 -8.61
N GLN A 189 7.40 11.90 -8.59
CA GLN A 189 7.69 11.06 -9.76
C GLN A 189 6.45 10.78 -10.62
N VAL A 190 5.26 10.83 -10.03
CA VAL A 190 3.99 10.53 -10.72
C VAL A 190 3.29 11.81 -11.19
N ASP A 191 3.46 12.92 -10.48
CA ASP A 191 2.69 14.14 -10.64
C ASP A 191 3.54 15.41 -10.41
N ASP A 192 3.25 16.24 -9.40
CA ASP A 192 3.78 17.60 -9.26
C ASP A 192 4.50 17.88 -7.92
N GLY A 193 4.49 16.95 -6.98
CA GLY A 193 5.08 17.13 -5.65
C GLY A 193 4.16 17.85 -4.65
N SER A 194 2.92 18.20 -5.03
CA SER A 194 1.94 18.87 -4.18
C SER A 194 0.97 17.87 -3.56
N ALA A 195 0.81 17.93 -2.25
CA ALA A 195 -0.14 17.04 -1.56
C ALA A 195 -1.61 17.42 -1.80
N ILE A 196 -1.88 18.66 -2.25
CA ILE A 196 -3.23 19.23 -2.27
C ILE A 196 -3.81 19.38 -3.68
N ARG A 197 -3.01 19.22 -4.73
CA ARG A 197 -3.39 19.46 -6.14
C ARG A 197 -2.96 18.27 -7.00
N GLY A 198 -3.14 18.40 -8.31
CA GLY A 198 -2.76 17.35 -9.23
C GLY A 198 -3.67 16.11 -9.24
N GLN A 199 -3.17 15.09 -9.91
CA GLN A 199 -3.69 13.73 -10.06
C GLN A 199 -3.37 12.84 -8.85
N VAL A 200 -2.33 13.16 -8.10
CA VAL A 200 -1.95 12.48 -6.86
C VAL A 200 -2.06 13.46 -5.71
N ARG A 201 -2.70 13.04 -4.61
CA ARG A 201 -2.89 13.88 -3.42
C ARG A 201 -2.54 13.12 -2.17
N GLY A 202 -1.91 13.82 -1.24
CA GLY A 202 -1.44 13.29 0.03
C GLY A 202 -2.18 13.88 1.23
N GLN A 203 -2.63 13.03 2.15
CA GLN A 203 -3.22 13.45 3.41
C GLN A 203 -2.39 12.89 4.55
N ILE A 204 -2.00 13.74 5.50
CA ILE A 204 -1.30 13.30 6.71
C ILE A 204 -2.19 12.33 7.51
N GLN A 205 -1.57 11.28 8.04
CA GLN A 205 -2.24 10.26 8.84
C GLN A 205 -1.99 10.52 10.32
N LEU A 206 -3.08 10.54 11.09
CA LEU A 206 -3.03 10.59 12.55
C LEU A 206 -3.25 9.20 13.18
N THR A 207 -3.76 8.26 12.40
CA THR A 207 -3.98 6.86 12.76
C THR A 207 -3.52 5.98 11.60
N PRO A 208 -3.13 4.72 11.85
CA PRO A 208 -2.87 3.77 10.76
C PRO A 208 -4.11 3.62 9.87
N ASN A 209 -3.90 3.55 8.55
CA ASN A 209 -4.95 3.28 7.56
C ASN A 209 -6.23 4.14 7.73
N PRO A 210 -6.16 5.49 7.76
CA PRO A 210 -7.33 6.32 7.92
C PRO A 210 -8.20 6.25 6.67
N ALA A 211 -9.49 6.56 6.79
CA ALA A 211 -10.35 6.75 5.63
C ALA A 211 -9.85 7.92 4.77
N ALA A 212 -10.01 7.80 3.44
CA ALA A 212 -9.75 8.90 2.52
C ALA A 212 -10.89 9.92 2.64
N GLY A 213 -10.59 11.06 3.27
CA GLY A 213 -11.56 12.08 3.66
C GLY A 213 -11.75 13.17 2.61
N GLY A 214 -11.94 14.41 3.08
CA GLY A 214 -12.05 15.59 2.21
C GLY A 214 -10.74 15.94 1.49
N ALA A 215 -10.74 17.04 0.74
CA ALA A 215 -9.52 17.54 0.09
C ALA A 215 -8.42 17.81 1.12
N PRO A 216 -7.17 17.39 0.87
CA PRO A 216 -6.05 17.76 1.73
C PRO A 216 -5.91 19.28 1.82
N ALA A 217 -5.64 19.77 3.03
CA ALA A 217 -5.54 21.20 3.31
C ALA A 217 -4.09 21.70 3.47
N ALA A 218 -3.12 20.79 3.52
CA ALA A 218 -1.72 21.09 3.77
C ALA A 218 -0.81 20.30 2.83
N GLU A 219 0.29 20.92 2.43
CA GLU A 219 1.36 20.28 1.65
C GLU A 219 2.10 19.20 2.46
N PHE A 220 2.91 18.41 1.77
CA PHE A 220 3.80 17.47 2.42
C PHE A 220 4.78 18.18 3.38
N ALA A 221 5.09 17.53 4.49
CA ALA A 221 6.04 17.98 5.48
C ALA A 221 6.95 16.82 5.86
N GLU A 222 8.24 16.99 5.59
CA GLU A 222 9.28 16.00 5.89
C GLU A 222 9.78 16.22 7.33
N THR A 223 9.21 15.45 8.27
CA THR A 223 9.54 15.52 9.70
C THR A 223 10.31 14.29 10.19
N GLY A 224 10.43 13.26 9.35
CA GLY A 224 10.97 11.94 9.67
C GLY A 224 10.01 11.02 10.42
N THR A 225 8.83 11.50 10.82
CA THR A 225 7.85 10.73 11.59
C THR A 225 6.46 10.72 10.97
N ASN A 226 6.18 11.65 10.06
CA ASN A 226 4.88 11.73 9.40
C ASN A 226 4.63 10.52 8.50
N GLN A 227 3.38 10.09 8.47
CA GLN A 227 2.87 9.12 7.51
C GLN A 227 1.77 9.76 6.68
N TYR A 228 1.67 9.35 5.42
CA TYR A 228 0.72 9.90 4.46
C TYR A 228 -0.11 8.79 3.81
N LEU A 229 -1.39 9.09 3.67
CA LEU A 229 -2.30 8.44 2.74
C LEU A 229 -2.15 9.14 1.39
N LEU A 230 -1.79 8.40 0.37
CA LEU A 230 -1.63 8.92 -0.98
C LEU A 230 -2.71 8.33 -1.87
N CYS A 231 -3.47 9.18 -2.57
CA CYS A 231 -4.49 8.73 -3.49
C CYS A 231 -4.28 9.34 -4.87
N LYS A 232 -4.46 8.52 -5.90
CA LYS A 232 -4.38 8.90 -7.30
C LYS A 232 -5.76 8.78 -7.94
N ASN A 233 -6.15 9.76 -8.75
CA ASN A 233 -7.38 9.64 -9.53
C ASN A 233 -7.25 8.63 -10.69
N LEU A 234 -8.37 7.98 -11.00
CA LEU A 234 -8.56 7.02 -12.08
C LEU A 234 -9.39 7.62 -13.23
#